data_AF-A0AA41RWQ8-F1
#
_entry.id   AF-A0AA41RWQ8-F1
#
_cell.length_a   1.000
_cell.length_b   1.000
_cell.length_c   1.000
_cell.angle_alpha   90.00
_cell.angle_beta   90.00
_cell.angle_gamma   90.00
#
_symmetry.space_group_name_H-M   'P 1'
#
loop_
_entity.id
_entity.type
_entity.pdbx_description
1 polymer ?
#
loop_
_entity_poly.entity_id
_entity_poly.type
_entity_poly.pdbx_seq_one_letter_code
_entity_poly.pdbx_strand_id
1 'polypeptide(L)'
;NVYVVGGHISYGTKDTGNLFSVPSNKYAEFNMFLDPTAAKTVLESELDITLVPLNAQREVSSYPDILKVLQLTKKTPEALFTNRLLSRLYHLQQKHHRYHHM
;
A
#
# COMPACT_ATOMS: atom_id res chain seq x y z
N ASN A 1 15.41 14.13 -6.24
CA ASN A 1 14.50 13.68 -5.18
C ASN A 1 13.48 12.73 -5.79
N VAL A 2 13.42 11.49 -5.32
CA VAL A 2 12.54 10.43 -5.80
C VAL A 2 11.72 9.89 -4.62
N TYR A 3 10.40 9.81 -4.79
CA TYR A 3 9.52 9.21 -3.81
C TYR A 3 9.17 7.79 -4.24
N VAL A 4 9.44 6.82 -3.38
CA VAL A 4 9.20 5.40 -3.66
C VAL A 4 8.22 4.86 -2.63
N VAL A 5 7.04 4.47 -3.08
CA VAL A 5 6.10 3.69 -2.26
C VAL A 5 6.48 2.22 -2.38
N GLY A 6 7.06 1.68 -1.32
CA GLY A 6 7.48 0.29 -1.29
C GLY A 6 8.53 0.02 -0.24
N GLY A 7 8.83 -1.26 -0.10
CA GLY A 7 9.75 -1.75 0.92
C GLY A 7 9.10 -1.93 2.27
N HIS A 8 9.77 -2.73 3.10
CA HIS A 8 9.32 -3.09 4.42
C HIS A 8 10.49 -2.99 5.38
N ILE A 9 10.51 -1.93 6.19
CA ILE A 9 11.54 -1.71 7.21
C ILE A 9 10.92 -2.10 8.54
N SER A 10 11.24 -3.32 8.99
CA SER A 10 10.78 -3.83 10.28
C SER A 10 11.81 -3.56 11.36
N TYR A 11 11.37 -3.03 12.50
CA TYR A 11 12.17 -2.90 13.72
C TYR A 11 11.88 -4.00 14.75
N GLY A 12 11.02 -4.99 14.41
CA GLY A 12 10.55 -6.03 15.33
C GLY A 12 10.45 -7.42 14.70
N THR A 13 10.53 -8.45 15.53
CA THR A 13 10.59 -9.87 15.08
C THR A 13 9.29 -10.44 14.54
N LYS A 14 8.20 -9.67 14.55
CA LYS A 14 6.85 -10.12 14.16
C LYS A 14 6.26 -9.40 12.94
N ASP A 15 6.94 -8.39 12.40
CA ASP A 15 6.41 -7.67 11.25
C ASP A 15 6.72 -8.45 9.96
N THR A 16 5.70 -8.53 9.10
CA THR A 16 5.74 -9.28 7.83
C THR A 16 5.38 -8.36 6.68
N GLY A 17 5.94 -8.66 5.52
CA GLY A 17 5.61 -8.01 4.26
C GLY A 17 4.15 -8.24 3.84
N ASN A 18 3.79 -7.75 2.65
CA ASN A 18 2.45 -7.91 2.09
C ASN A 18 2.39 -8.92 0.93
N LEU A 19 3.51 -9.50 0.49
CA LEU A 19 3.58 -10.45 -0.62
C LEU A 19 2.77 -11.74 -0.36
N PHE A 20 1.52 -11.79 -0.84
CA PHE A 20 0.65 -12.96 -0.66
C PHE A 20 0.77 -14.01 -1.77
N SER A 21 1.36 -13.67 -2.93
CA SER A 21 1.46 -14.58 -4.08
C SER A 21 2.58 -15.62 -3.94
N VAL A 22 3.54 -15.40 -3.04
CA VAL A 22 4.67 -16.30 -2.79
C VAL A 22 4.76 -16.59 -1.29
N PRO A 23 4.00 -17.57 -0.75
CA PRO A 23 3.85 -17.77 0.69
C PRO A 23 5.14 -18.10 1.47
N SER A 24 6.17 -18.58 0.77
CA SER A 24 7.50 -18.84 1.34
C SER A 24 8.25 -17.55 1.67
N ASN A 25 7.92 -16.42 1.02
CA ASN A 25 8.56 -15.14 1.27
C ASN A 25 7.63 -14.22 2.07
N LYS A 26 7.76 -14.28 3.39
CA LYS A 26 6.92 -13.52 4.34
C LYS A 26 7.39 -12.09 4.59
N TYR A 27 8.54 -11.69 4.04
CA TYR A 27 9.20 -10.43 4.41
C TYR A 27 9.16 -9.37 3.31
N ALA A 28 9.01 -9.80 2.06
CA ALA A 28 9.02 -8.87 0.95
C ALA A 28 7.75 -8.03 0.86
N GLU A 29 7.94 -6.78 0.43
CA GLU A 29 6.87 -5.90 0.00
C GLU A 29 6.67 -6.06 -1.53
N PHE A 30 5.43 -6.00 -1.99
CA PHE A 30 5.03 -6.29 -3.37
C PHE A 30 5.80 -5.48 -4.43
N ASN A 31 5.91 -4.16 -4.29
CA ASN A 31 6.57 -3.34 -5.30
C ASN A 31 8.06 -3.67 -5.39
N MET A 32 8.71 -3.92 -4.26
CA MET A 32 10.11 -4.35 -4.24
C MET A 32 10.31 -5.76 -4.78
N PHE A 33 9.35 -6.66 -4.54
CA PHE A 33 9.41 -8.03 -5.06
C PHE A 33 9.15 -8.11 -6.57
N LEU A 34 8.39 -7.18 -7.13
CA LEU A 34 8.01 -7.17 -8.55
C LEU A 34 9.24 -7.03 -9.46
N ASP A 35 10.19 -6.18 -9.09
CA ASP A 35 11.52 -6.09 -9.73
C ASP A 35 12.62 -5.75 -8.71
N PRO A 36 13.21 -6.77 -8.06
CA PRO A 36 14.24 -6.55 -7.05
C PRO A 36 15.53 -5.95 -7.63
N THR A 37 15.81 -6.17 -8.91
CA THR A 37 17.01 -5.65 -9.57
C THR A 37 16.89 -4.16 -9.81
N ALA A 38 15.73 -3.70 -10.28
CA ALA A 38 15.44 -2.27 -10.39
C ALA A 38 15.40 -1.59 -9.02
N ALA A 39 14.75 -2.20 -8.03
CA ALA A 39 14.72 -1.69 -6.66
C ALA A 39 16.14 -1.50 -6.09
N LYS A 40 17.02 -2.50 -6.24
CA LYS A 40 18.44 -2.41 -5.85
C LYS A 40 19.15 -1.28 -6.57
N THR A 41 18.99 -1.18 -7.90
CA THR A 41 19.64 -0.15 -8.72
C THR A 41 19.25 1.27 -8.28
N VAL A 42 17.98 1.48 -7.96
CA VAL A 42 17.50 2.78 -7.45
C VAL A 42 18.06 3.03 -6.04
N LEU A 43 17.97 2.07 -5.12
CA LEU A 43 18.43 2.23 -3.75
C LEU A 43 19.95 2.43 -3.62
N GLU A 44 20.74 1.87 -4.54
CA GLU A 44 22.20 2.04 -4.61
C GLU A 44 22.63 3.27 -5.41
N SER A 45 21.70 4.02 -5.98
CA SER A 45 22.01 5.24 -6.72
C SER A 45 22.35 6.41 -5.79
N GLU A 46 22.95 7.47 -6.33
CA GLU A 46 23.22 8.72 -5.61
C GLU A 46 21.99 9.65 -5.53
N LEU A 47 20.80 9.14 -5.87
CA LEU A 47 19.58 9.93 -5.81
C LEU A 47 19.16 10.14 -4.35
N ASP A 48 18.70 11.35 -4.06
CA ASP A 48 17.95 11.63 -2.83
C ASP A 48 16.59 10.91 -2.90
N ILE A 49 16.39 9.90 -2.05
CA ILE A 49 15.23 9.00 -2.08
C ILE A 49 14.46 9.10 -0.78
N THR A 50 13.17 9.39 -0.90
CA THR A 50 12.20 9.28 0.20
C THR A 50 11.40 7.99 0.04
N LEU A 51 11.60 7.04 0.96
CA LEU A 51 10.79 5.82 1.02
C LEU A 51 9.49 6.06 1.79
N VAL A 52 8.38 5.54 1.26
CA VAL A 52 7.11 5.38 1.97
C VAL A 52 6.93 3.88 2.24
N PRO A 53 7.51 3.35 3.33
CA PRO A 53 7.55 1.92 3.60
C PRO A 53 6.19 1.39 4.07
N LEU A 54 6.02 0.07 4.01
CA LEU A 54 4.76 -0.61 4.32
C LEU A 54 4.21 -0.30 5.73
N ASN A 55 5.08 -0.09 6.73
CA ASN A 55 4.64 0.30 8.07
C ASN A 55 3.99 1.69 8.07
N ALA A 56 4.59 2.68 7.39
CA ALA A 56 4.01 4.01 7.25
C ALA A 56 2.68 3.98 6.47
N GLN A 57 2.57 3.10 5.46
CA GLN A 57 1.32 2.91 4.72
C GLN A 57 0.21 2.34 5.62
N ARG A 58 0.52 1.34 6.46
CA ARG A 58 -0.44 0.70 7.37
C ARG A 58 -0.97 1.66 8.44
N GLU A 59 -0.18 2.63 8.87
CA GLU A 59 -0.62 3.65 9.86
C GLU A 59 -1.74 4.56 9.34
N VAL A 60 -1.86 4.73 8.01
CA VAL A 60 -2.83 5.64 7.39
C VAL A 60 -3.90 4.93 6.55
N SER A 61 -3.81 3.62 6.37
CA SER A 61 -4.71 2.85 5.50
C SER A 61 -5.99 2.43 6.22
N SER A 62 -7.05 3.23 6.10
CA SER A 62 -8.38 2.91 6.65
C SER A 62 -9.50 3.28 5.68
N TYR A 63 -10.13 2.26 5.05
CA TYR A 63 -11.29 2.50 4.19
C TYR A 63 -12.45 3.18 4.93
N PRO A 64 -12.87 2.74 6.14
CA PRO A 64 -13.99 3.38 6.84
C PRO A 64 -13.75 4.88 7.09
N ASP A 65 -12.55 5.24 7.54
CA ASP A 65 -12.22 6.62 7.88
C ASP A 65 -12.15 7.50 6.63
N ILE A 66 -11.49 7.03 5.56
CA ILE A 66 -11.40 7.76 4.29
C ILE A 66 -12.80 7.93 3.68
N LEU A 67 -13.63 6.88 3.68
CA LEU A 67 -14.99 6.97 3.15
C LEU A 67 -15.86 7.94 3.95
N LYS A 68 -15.71 7.99 5.28
CA LYS A 68 -16.40 8.97 6.13
C LYS A 68 -15.99 10.41 5.77
N VAL A 69 -14.70 10.67 5.55
CA VAL A 69 -14.22 11.98 5.11
C VAL A 69 -14.77 12.35 3.72
N LEU A 70 -14.79 11.41 2.77
CA LEU A 70 -15.33 11.62 1.42
C LEU A 70 -16.84 11.90 1.42
N GLN A 71 -17.58 11.37 2.39
CA GLN A 71 -19.01 11.69 2.58
C GLN A 71 -19.22 13.16 2.94
N LEU A 72 -18.35 13.74 3.78
CA LEU A 72 -18.41 15.14 4.21
C LEU A 72 -17.81 16.12 3.19
N THR A 73 -16.97 15.61 2.28
CA THR A 73 -16.31 16.42 1.25
C THR A 73 -17.30 16.87 0.16
N LYS A 74 -17.10 18.08 -0.37
CA LYS A 74 -17.84 18.63 -1.53
C LYS A 74 -17.86 17.61 -2.67
N LYS A 75 -19.03 17.41 -3.29
CA LYS A 75 -19.22 16.41 -4.35
C LYS A 75 -18.68 16.88 -5.71
N THR A 76 -17.36 16.93 -5.83
CA THR A 76 -16.69 17.08 -7.13
C THR A 76 -16.70 15.74 -7.89
N PRO A 77 -16.51 15.74 -9.22
CA PRO A 77 -16.38 14.50 -9.99
C PRO A 77 -15.28 13.56 -9.45
N GLU A 78 -14.15 14.11 -9.03
CA GLU A 78 -13.01 13.37 -8.45
C GLU A 78 -13.39 12.76 -7.11
N ALA A 79 -14.04 13.52 -6.22
CA ALA A 79 -14.49 13.02 -4.92
C ALA A 79 -15.53 11.90 -5.08
N LEU A 80 -16.44 12.02 -6.06
CA LEU A 80 -17.41 10.99 -6.39
C LEU A 80 -16.75 9.73 -6.96
N PHE A 81 -15.76 9.89 -7.85
CA PHE A 81 -14.99 8.78 -8.40
C PHE A 81 -14.24 8.03 -7.28
N THR A 82 -13.47 8.75 -6.47
CA THR A 82 -12.72 8.19 -5.35
C THR A 82 -13.63 7.47 -4.36
N ASN A 83 -14.78 8.07 -4.00
CA ASN A 83 -15.74 7.42 -3.12
C ASN A 83 -16.29 6.11 -3.70
N ARG A 84 -16.63 6.09 -5.00
CA ARG A 84 -17.12 4.87 -5.67
C ARG A 84 -16.04 3.78 -5.72
N LEU A 85 -14.81 4.16 -6.07
CA LEU A 85 -13.68 3.24 -6.14
C LEU A 85 -13.39 2.62 -4.77
N LEU A 86 -13.16 3.45 -3.75
CA LEU A 86 -12.81 2.97 -2.41
C LEU A 86 -13.97 2.19 -1.76
N SER A 87 -15.23 2.58 -2.02
CA SER A 87 -16.39 1.80 -1.54
C SER A 87 -16.43 0.41 -2.19
N ARG A 88 -16.12 0.31 -3.48
CA ARG A 88 -16.05 -0.98 -4.18
C ARG A 88 -14.94 -1.86 -3.61
N LEU A 89 -13.74 -1.30 -3.42
CA LEU A 89 -12.61 -2.05 -2.86
C LEU A 89 -12.91 -2.54 -1.44
N TYR A 90 -13.42 -1.66 -0.58
CA TYR A 90 -13.83 -2.02 0.79
C TYR A 90 -14.92 -3.11 0.82
N HIS A 91 -15.86 -3.06 -0.12
CA HIS A 91 -16.88 -4.10 -0.24
C HIS A 91 -16.29 -5.46 -0.67
N LEU A 92 -15.35 -5.44 -1.62
CA LEU A 92 -14.67 -6.65 -2.09
C LEU A 92 -13.82 -7.28 -0.98
N GLN A 93 -13.06 -6.46 -0.26
CA GLN A 93 -12.23 -6.88 0.88
C GLN A 93 -13.06 -7.63 1.94
N GLN A 94 -14.24 -7.11 2.27
CA GLN A 94 -15.13 -7.73 3.27
C GLN A 94 -15.80 -9.02 2.82
N LYS A 95 -16.12 -9.15 1.52
CA LYS A 95 -16.97 -10.25 1.02
C LYS A 95 -16.23 -11.39 0.35
N HIS A 96 -15.01 -11.15 -0.11
CA HIS A 96 -14.30 -12.09 -0.97
C HIS A 96 -12.88 -12.32 -0.44
N HIS A 97 -12.59 -13.56 -0.06
CA HIS A 97 -11.27 -13.96 0.45
C HIS A 97 -10.11 -13.56 -0.48
N ARG A 98 -10.33 -13.58 -1.80
CA ARG A 98 -9.33 -13.16 -2.80
C ARG A 98 -8.90 -11.71 -2.67
N TYR A 99 -9.67 -10.85 -2.01
CA TYR A 99 -9.39 -9.42 -1.83
C TYR A 99 -9.08 -9.08 -0.36
N HIS A 100 -8.88 -10.06 0.52
CA HIS A 100 -8.57 -9.80 1.94
C HIS A 100 -7.28 -9.00 2.15
N HIS A 101 -6.36 -9.02 1.18
CA HIS A 101 -5.11 -8.28 1.22
C HIS A 101 -5.23 -6.81 0.78
N MET A 102 -6.38 -6.41 0.21
CA MET A 102 -6.66 -5.04 -0.24
C MET A 102 -6.96 -4.10 0.92
#